data_AF-A0AA41U141-F1
#
_entry.id   AF-A0AA41U141-F1
#
_cell.length_a   1.000
_cell.length_b   1.000
_cell.length_c   1.000
_cell.angle_alpha   90.00
_cell.angle_beta   90.00
_cell.angle_gamma   90.00
#
_symmetry.space_group_name_H-M   'P 1'
#
loop_
_entity.id
_entity.type
_entity.pdbx_description
1 polymer ?
#
loop_
_entity_poly.entity_id
_entity_poly.type
_entity_poly.pdbx_seq_one_letter_code
_entity_poly.pdbx_strand_id
1 'polypeptide(L)'
;MDDEVDDPAEFAKQRLSLYVESLRIRMPEAQYELLRDVLKLWAENGGGTIKIHMDDEERALFTPEVQREVLVIMGLMGALASGHEDRADHVVVDLGDGAHVKGAQTLVPPDTAADPERLAAMRDSLDRKAAERSRDQAELDAIARASGMLPEEDPE
;
A
#
# COMPACT_ATOMS: atom_id res chain seq x y z
N MET A 1 27.84 -33.68 4.78
CA MET A 1 26.96 -32.97 5.72
C MET A 1 26.68 -31.67 5.03
N ASP A 2 25.65 -31.68 4.21
CA ASP A 2 25.16 -30.52 3.51
C ASP A 2 24.55 -29.58 4.55
N ASP A 3 25.23 -28.48 4.81
CA ASP A 3 24.61 -27.30 5.42
C ASP A 3 23.63 -26.76 4.37
N GLU A 4 22.41 -27.28 4.40
CA GLU A 4 21.24 -26.64 3.79
C GLU A 4 21.00 -25.37 4.61
N VAL A 5 21.81 -24.34 4.34
CA VAL A 5 21.49 -22.98 4.75
C VAL A 5 20.21 -22.68 3.99
N ASP A 6 19.06 -22.75 4.67
CA ASP A 6 17.78 -22.27 4.17
C ASP A 6 18.02 -20.96 3.44
N ASP A 7 17.92 -20.97 2.11
CA ASP A 7 18.10 -19.75 1.31
C ASP A 7 17.03 -18.77 1.80
N PRO A 8 17.41 -17.62 2.39
CA PRO A 8 16.44 -16.69 2.97
C PRO A 8 15.42 -16.22 1.93
N ALA A 9 15.77 -16.22 0.64
CA ALA A 9 14.83 -15.95 -0.44
C ALA A 9 13.81 -17.09 -0.64
N GLU A 10 14.23 -18.36 -0.55
CA GLU A 10 13.31 -19.50 -0.61
C GLU A 10 12.41 -19.55 0.63
N PHE A 11 12.93 -19.21 1.81
CA PHE A 11 12.11 -19.08 3.02
C PHE A 11 11.06 -17.96 2.87
N ALA A 12 11.45 -16.78 2.39
CA ALA A 12 10.53 -15.67 2.14
C ALA A 12 9.45 -16.03 1.10
N LYS A 13 9.82 -16.77 0.05
CA LYS A 13 8.90 -17.26 -0.98
C LYS A 13 7.91 -18.29 -0.43
N GLN A 14 8.36 -19.23 0.40
CA GLN A 14 7.46 -20.16 1.09
C GLN A 14 6.51 -19.42 2.04
N ARG A 15 7.02 -18.47 2.81
CA ARG A 15 6.22 -17.61 3.71
C ARG A 15 5.16 -16.83 2.93
N LEU A 16 5.52 -16.24 1.79
CA LEU A 16 4.58 -15.56 0.89
C LEU A 16 3.50 -16.50 0.36
N SER A 17 3.88 -17.68 -0.15
CA SER A 17 2.93 -18.67 -0.69
C SER A 17 1.90 -19.10 0.36
N LEU A 18 2.38 -19.49 1.55
CA LEU A 18 1.50 -19.89 2.66
C LEU A 18 0.60 -18.74 3.12
N TYR A 19 1.11 -17.51 3.11
CA TYR A 19 0.34 -16.34 3.50
C TYR A 19 -0.83 -16.08 2.55
N VAL A 20 -0.57 -16.09 1.23
CA VAL A 20 -1.60 -15.89 0.20
C VAL A 20 -2.62 -17.03 0.21
N GLU A 21 -2.19 -18.27 0.41
CA GLU A 21 -3.11 -19.40 0.55
C GLU A 21 -4.00 -19.26 1.79
N SER A 22 -3.44 -18.82 2.92
CA SER A 22 -4.22 -18.58 4.13
C SER A 22 -5.27 -17.48 3.93
N LEU A 23 -4.92 -16.43 3.17
CA LEU A 23 -5.81 -15.32 2.85
C LEU A 23 -7.03 -15.79 2.07
N ARG A 24 -6.82 -16.65 1.07
CA ARG A 24 -7.90 -17.24 0.28
C ARG A 24 -8.96 -17.95 1.14
N ILE A 25 -8.56 -18.53 2.26
CA ILE A 25 -9.46 -19.29 3.15
C ILE A 25 -10.21 -18.35 4.12
N ARG A 26 -9.54 -17.30 4.61
CA ARG A 26 -10.08 -16.43 5.68
C ARG A 26 -10.77 -15.17 5.19
N MET A 27 -10.50 -14.73 3.96
CA MET A 27 -10.99 -13.48 3.39
C MET A 27 -12.22 -13.74 2.52
N PRO A 28 -13.24 -12.84 2.53
CA PRO A 28 -14.32 -12.87 1.56
C PRO A 28 -13.80 -12.88 0.12
N GLU A 29 -14.43 -13.69 -0.75
CA GLU A 29 -13.98 -13.91 -2.14
C GLU A 29 -13.78 -12.60 -2.92
N ALA A 30 -14.74 -11.66 -2.83
CA ALA A 30 -14.64 -10.37 -3.51
C ALA A 30 -13.44 -9.52 -3.06
N GLN A 31 -13.11 -9.55 -1.76
CA GLN A 31 -11.93 -8.86 -1.23
C GLN A 31 -10.62 -9.55 -1.67
N TYR A 32 -10.63 -10.87 -1.75
CA TYR A 32 -9.48 -11.64 -2.20
C TYR A 32 -9.19 -11.44 -3.69
N GLU A 33 -10.21 -11.35 -4.54
CA GLU A 33 -10.03 -11.01 -5.95
C GLU A 33 -9.49 -9.59 -6.13
N LEU A 34 -10.05 -8.60 -5.42
CA LEU A 34 -9.51 -7.23 -5.41
C LEU A 34 -8.03 -7.20 -4.98
N LEU A 35 -7.68 -7.93 -3.91
CA LEU A 35 -6.30 -8.06 -3.44
C LEU A 35 -5.38 -8.61 -4.53
N ARG A 36 -5.81 -9.66 -5.25
CA ARG A 36 -5.03 -10.24 -6.34
C ARG A 36 -4.83 -9.26 -7.49
N ASP A 37 -5.83 -8.48 -7.83
CA ASP A 37 -5.73 -7.51 -8.93
C ASP A 37 -4.82 -6.34 -8.58
N VAL A 38 -4.87 -5.86 -7.33
CA VAL A 38 -3.90 -4.89 -6.80
C VAL A 38 -2.46 -5.43 -6.89
N LEU A 39 -2.24 -6.69 -6.53
CA LEU A 39 -0.90 -7.31 -6.57
C LEU A 39 -0.39 -7.51 -8.01
N LYS A 40 -1.26 -7.91 -8.95
CA LYS A 40 -0.90 -8.01 -10.38
C LYS A 40 -0.48 -6.65 -10.91
N LEU A 41 -1.29 -5.61 -10.66
CA LEU A 41 -0.99 -4.25 -11.09
C LEU A 41 0.35 -3.79 -10.52
N TRP A 42 0.64 -4.12 -9.26
CA TRP A 42 1.93 -3.80 -8.66
C TRP A 42 3.11 -4.51 -9.32
N ALA A 43 2.97 -5.80 -9.62
CA ALA A 43 3.99 -6.58 -10.31
C ALA A 43 4.25 -6.07 -11.74
N GLU A 44 3.19 -5.69 -12.47
CA GLU A 44 3.28 -5.15 -13.83
C GLU A 44 3.98 -3.78 -13.89
N ASN A 45 3.81 -2.95 -12.87
CA ASN A 45 4.38 -1.61 -12.81
C ASN A 45 5.78 -1.55 -12.18
N GLY A 46 6.38 -2.69 -11.82
CA GLY A 46 7.73 -2.75 -11.26
C GLY A 46 7.89 -2.17 -9.85
N GLY A 47 6.78 -2.08 -9.11
CA GLY A 47 6.72 -1.50 -7.76
C GLY A 47 6.83 0.03 -7.70
N GLY A 48 6.68 0.59 -6.49
CA GLY A 48 6.74 2.03 -6.24
C GLY A 48 5.36 2.67 -6.00
N THR A 49 5.24 3.97 -6.32
CA THR A 49 3.98 4.72 -6.13
C THR A 49 3.05 4.44 -7.31
N ILE A 50 2.00 3.66 -7.07
CA ILE A 50 0.99 3.33 -8.06
C ILE A 50 -0.30 4.04 -7.69
N LYS A 51 -0.89 4.75 -8.64
CA LYS A 51 -2.27 5.23 -8.52
C LYS A 51 -3.16 4.12 -9.02
N ILE A 52 -3.94 3.53 -8.12
CA ILE A 52 -4.95 2.53 -8.46
C ILE A 52 -6.27 3.29 -8.63
N HIS A 53 -6.83 3.21 -9.83
CA HIS A 53 -8.19 3.65 -10.07
C HIS A 53 -9.10 2.50 -9.68
N MET A 54 -9.98 2.75 -8.71
CA MET A 54 -11.00 1.81 -8.25
C MET A 54 -12.36 2.43 -8.51
N ASP A 55 -13.32 1.61 -8.94
CA ASP A 55 -14.72 2.03 -8.96
C ASP A 55 -15.32 2.09 -7.54
N ASP A 56 -16.59 2.50 -7.42
CA ASP A 56 -17.24 2.64 -6.12
C ASP A 56 -17.44 1.31 -5.39
N GLU A 57 -17.62 0.20 -6.12
CA GLU A 57 -17.80 -1.14 -5.55
C GLU A 57 -16.45 -1.67 -5.03
N GLU A 58 -15.39 -1.56 -5.84
CA GLU A 58 -14.02 -1.89 -5.47
C GLU A 58 -13.54 -1.05 -4.28
N ARG A 59 -13.87 0.25 -4.27
CA ARG A 59 -13.52 1.13 -3.16
C ARG A 59 -14.21 0.73 -1.86
N ALA A 60 -15.45 0.25 -1.93
CA ALA A 60 -16.15 -0.27 -0.75
C ALA A 60 -15.53 -1.57 -0.23
N LEU A 61 -14.96 -2.39 -1.12
CA LEU A 61 -14.25 -3.62 -0.78
C LEU A 61 -12.83 -3.37 -0.26
N PHE A 62 -12.22 -2.22 -0.57
CA PHE A 62 -10.87 -1.85 -0.14
C PHE A 62 -10.79 -1.36 1.32
N THR A 63 -11.22 -2.22 2.24
CA THR A 63 -11.29 -1.92 3.67
C THR A 63 -9.90 -1.80 4.32
N PRO A 64 -9.79 -1.25 5.54
CA PRO A 64 -8.52 -1.20 6.27
C PRO A 64 -7.86 -2.56 6.48
N GLU A 65 -8.65 -3.63 6.54
CA GLU A 65 -8.14 -5.00 6.59
C GLU A 65 -7.46 -5.36 5.28
N VAL A 66 -8.10 -5.13 4.12
CA VAL A 66 -7.50 -5.41 2.80
C VAL A 66 -6.21 -4.60 2.60
N GLN A 67 -6.21 -3.32 2.99
CA GLN A 67 -5.02 -2.46 2.95
C GLN A 67 -3.86 -3.04 3.75
N ARG A 68 -4.13 -3.52 4.96
CA ARG A 68 -3.13 -4.19 5.79
C ARG A 68 -2.57 -5.41 5.08
N GLU A 69 -3.42 -6.24 4.49
CA GLU A 69 -2.97 -7.46 3.80
C GLU A 69 -2.10 -7.14 2.57
N VAL A 70 -2.46 -6.11 1.80
CA VAL A 70 -1.62 -5.60 0.70
C VAL A 70 -0.22 -5.24 1.23
N LEU A 71 -0.14 -4.49 2.32
CA LEU A 71 1.13 -4.05 2.91
C LEU A 71 1.97 -5.23 3.42
N VAL A 72 1.35 -6.23 4.06
CA VAL A 72 2.07 -7.45 4.49
C VAL A 72 2.65 -8.19 3.30
N ILE A 73 1.86 -8.40 2.24
CA ILE A 73 2.33 -9.08 1.04
C ILE A 73 3.46 -8.30 0.35
N MET A 74 3.38 -6.97 0.31
CA MET A 74 4.47 -6.12 -0.21
C MET A 74 5.76 -6.28 0.61
N GLY A 75 5.68 -6.42 1.93
CA GLY A 75 6.83 -6.71 2.78
C GLY A 75 7.48 -8.04 2.44
N LEU A 76 6.67 -9.09 2.33
CA LEU A 76 7.11 -10.44 1.97
C LEU A 76 7.72 -10.50 0.56
N MET A 77 7.11 -9.84 -0.43
CA MET A 77 7.68 -9.73 -1.78
C MET A 77 8.97 -8.91 -1.79
N GLY A 78 9.03 -7.84 -1.01
CA GLY A 78 10.23 -7.02 -0.86
C GLY A 78 11.41 -7.80 -0.29
N ALA A 79 11.15 -8.79 0.56
CA ALA A 79 12.15 -9.68 1.13
C ALA A 79 12.75 -10.67 0.14
N LEU A 80 12.13 -10.85 -1.04
CA LEU A 80 12.69 -11.67 -2.13
C LEU A 80 13.85 -10.96 -2.85
N ALA A 81 13.97 -9.64 -2.69
CA ALA A 81 15.08 -8.89 -3.25
C ALA A 81 16.33 -9.07 -2.36
N SER A 82 17.45 -9.40 -3.00
CA SER A 82 18.72 -9.62 -2.29
C SER A 82 19.14 -8.37 -1.50
N GLY A 83 19.51 -8.57 -0.23
CA GLY A 83 19.87 -7.50 0.70
C GLY A 83 18.69 -6.78 1.35
N HIS A 84 17.47 -7.30 1.20
CA HIS A 84 16.23 -6.78 1.79
C HIS A 84 15.44 -7.84 2.56
N GLU A 85 16.09 -8.93 2.96
CA GLU A 85 15.49 -10.08 3.63
C GLU A 85 14.78 -9.68 4.94
N ASP A 86 15.27 -8.63 5.61
CA ASP A 86 14.71 -8.03 6.83
C ASP A 86 13.28 -7.50 6.65
N ARG A 87 12.86 -7.21 5.40
CA ARG A 87 11.49 -6.76 5.11
C ARG A 87 10.43 -7.79 5.42
N ALA A 88 10.78 -9.07 5.53
CA ALA A 88 9.86 -10.13 5.93
C ALA A 88 9.38 -9.98 7.38
N ASP A 89 10.13 -9.26 8.21
CA ASP A 89 9.84 -9.05 9.63
C ASP A 89 9.24 -7.66 9.90
N HIS A 90 9.02 -6.86 8.85
CA HIS A 90 8.30 -5.61 8.99
C HIS A 90 6.85 -5.86 9.41
N VAL A 91 6.31 -4.90 10.16
CA VAL A 91 4.96 -4.93 10.70
C VAL A 91 4.14 -3.77 10.15
N VAL A 92 2.85 -4.02 9.94
CA VAL A 92 1.90 -2.99 9.52
C VAL A 92 1.37 -2.26 10.74
N VAL A 93 1.61 -0.96 10.78
CA VAL A 93 1.13 -0.05 11.83
C VAL A 93 0.10 0.91 11.27
N ASP A 94 -0.91 1.19 12.08
CA ASP A 94 -1.86 2.28 11.84
C ASP A 94 -1.29 3.56 12.44
N LEU A 95 -1.12 4.58 11.59
CA LEU A 95 -0.64 5.90 11.97
C LEU A 95 -1.77 6.80 12.48
N GLY A 96 -3.02 6.36 12.34
CA GLY A 96 -4.22 7.09 12.69
C GLY A 96 -4.54 8.22 11.71
N ASP A 97 -5.31 9.18 12.20
CA ASP A 97 -5.82 10.29 11.41
C ASP A 97 -4.91 11.52 11.47
N GLY A 98 -4.61 12.07 10.30
CA GLY A 98 -4.12 13.42 10.07
C GLY A 98 -5.24 14.38 9.69
N ALA A 99 -4.90 15.61 9.28
CA ALA A 99 -5.88 16.58 8.81
C ALA A 99 -6.39 16.26 7.39
N HIS A 100 -5.52 15.71 6.54
CA HIS A 100 -5.75 15.42 5.13
C HIS A 100 -5.78 13.93 4.81
N VAL A 101 -5.11 13.08 5.62
CA VAL A 101 -5.12 11.62 5.45
C VAL A 101 -5.82 10.97 6.66
N LYS A 102 -6.70 10.01 6.41
CA LYS A 102 -7.43 9.25 7.44
C LYS A 102 -7.02 7.78 7.42
N GLY A 103 -6.92 7.16 8.59
CA GLY A 103 -6.61 5.73 8.76
C GLY A 103 -5.35 5.27 8.03
N ALA A 104 -4.28 6.09 8.02
CA ALA A 104 -3.10 5.79 7.22
C ALA A 104 -2.35 4.58 7.79
N GLN A 105 -2.16 3.54 6.98
CA GLN A 105 -1.34 2.39 7.36
C GLN A 105 0.02 2.41 6.68
N THR A 106 1.04 1.88 7.35
CA THR A 106 2.39 1.78 6.80
C THR A 106 3.10 0.52 7.26
N LEU A 107 4.02 0.03 6.44
CA LEU A 107 4.86 -1.13 6.74
C LEU A 107 6.23 -0.63 7.23
N VAL A 108 6.62 -0.99 8.45
CA VAL A 108 7.86 -0.50 9.10
C VAL A 108 8.61 -1.61 9.83
N PRO A 109 9.93 -1.43 10.07
CA PRO A 109 10.67 -2.31 10.97
C PRO A 109 10.07 -2.32 12.39
N PRO A 110 10.17 -3.43 13.15
CA PRO A 110 9.65 -3.53 14.51
C PRO A 110 10.14 -2.42 15.46
N ASP A 111 11.42 -2.04 15.37
CA ASP A 111 11.97 -0.96 16.21
C ASP A 111 11.31 0.39 15.94
N THR A 112 10.90 0.65 14.69
CA THR A 112 10.16 1.86 14.32
C THR A 112 8.71 1.76 14.80
N ALA A 113 8.10 0.57 14.76
CA ALA A 113 6.75 0.36 15.28
C ALA A 113 6.66 0.60 16.81
N ALA A 114 7.76 0.41 17.54
CA ALA A 114 7.85 0.68 18.97
C ALA A 114 8.13 2.17 19.31
N ASP A 115 8.41 3.01 18.31
CA ASP A 115 8.78 4.43 18.49
C ASP A 115 7.60 5.36 18.10
N PRO A 116 6.80 5.82 19.08
CA PRO A 116 5.63 6.66 18.79
C PRO A 116 5.99 8.02 18.18
N GLU A 117 7.18 8.56 18.45
CA GLU A 117 7.62 9.84 17.88
C GLU A 117 7.91 9.68 16.39
N ARG A 118 8.56 8.57 15.99
CA ARG A 118 8.75 8.25 14.57
C ARG A 118 7.43 8.03 13.85
N LEU A 119 6.50 7.30 14.45
CA LEU A 119 5.18 7.08 13.84
C LEU A 119 4.42 8.40 13.66
N ALA A 120 4.45 9.30 14.65
CA ALA A 120 3.87 10.63 14.53
C ALA A 120 4.54 11.45 13.40
N ALA A 121 5.87 11.41 13.31
CA ALA A 121 6.59 12.10 12.23
C ALA A 121 6.26 11.54 10.83
N MET A 122 6.06 10.22 10.72
CA MET A 122 5.63 9.59 9.47
C MET A 122 4.21 10.04 9.09
N ARG A 123 3.27 10.05 10.04
CA ARG A 123 1.92 10.57 9.84
C ARG A 123 1.95 12.01 9.34
N ASP A 124 2.66 12.89 10.05
CA ASP A 124 2.71 14.33 9.74
C ASP A 124 3.40 14.59 8.39
N SER A 125 4.31 13.72 7.97
CA SER A 125 4.93 13.75 6.64
C SER A 125 3.94 13.35 5.54
N LEU A 126 3.17 12.27 5.74
CA LEU A 126 2.13 11.85 4.80
C LEU A 126 1.04 12.92 4.66
N ASP A 127 0.62 13.52 5.77
CA ASP A 127 -0.41 14.54 5.81
C ASP A 127 0.01 15.81 5.04
N ARG A 128 1.25 16.27 5.23
CA ARG A 128 1.82 17.38 4.43
C ARG A 128 1.85 17.08 2.95
N LYS A 129 2.33 15.89 2.56
CA LYS A 129 2.38 15.49 1.15
C LYS A 129 0.99 15.42 0.53
N ALA A 130 -0.02 15.00 1.30
CA ALA A 130 -1.40 15.00 0.84
C ALA A 130 -1.94 16.44 0.66
N ALA A 131 -1.63 17.33 1.60
CA ALA A 131 -1.98 18.75 1.50
C ALA A 131 -1.34 19.42 0.28
N GLU A 132 -0.06 19.16 0.04
CA GLU A 132 0.68 19.64 -1.15
C GLU A 132 0.04 19.13 -2.44
N ARG A 133 -0.18 17.81 -2.55
CA ARG A 133 -0.85 17.22 -3.72
C ARG A 133 -2.23 17.80 -4.00
N SER A 134 -3.01 18.08 -2.96
CA SER A 134 -4.33 18.69 -3.10
C SER A 134 -4.25 20.13 -3.64
N ARG A 135 -3.22 20.90 -3.24
CA ARG A 135 -3.00 22.25 -3.75
C ARG A 135 -2.53 22.23 -5.20
N ASP A 136 -1.56 21.37 -5.51
CA ASP A 136 -1.04 21.21 -6.86
C ASP A 136 -2.15 20.81 -7.83
N GLN A 137 -3.02 19.87 -7.44
CA GLN A 137 -4.17 19.48 -8.26
C GLN A 137 -5.13 20.65 -8.49
N ALA A 138 -5.46 21.41 -7.44
CA ALA A 138 -6.35 22.57 -7.57
C ALA A 138 -5.77 23.66 -8.50
N GLU A 139 -4.45 23.85 -8.48
CA GLU A 139 -3.76 24.76 -9.40
C GLU A 139 -3.82 24.25 -10.85
N LEU A 140 -3.53 22.97 -11.07
CA LEU A 140 -3.64 22.35 -12.40
C LEU A 140 -5.06 22.44 -12.96
N ASP A 141 -6.08 22.19 -12.13
CA ASP A 141 -7.49 22.31 -12.52
C ASP A 141 -7.85 23.77 -12.86
N ALA A 142 -7.31 24.75 -12.13
CA ALA A 142 -7.50 26.16 -12.44
C ALA A 142 -6.87 26.56 -13.79
N ILE A 143 -5.66 26.06 -14.08
CA ILE A 143 -4.98 26.28 -15.36
C ILE A 143 -5.75 25.61 -16.50
N ALA A 144 -6.19 24.35 -16.32
CA ALA A 144 -6.98 23.63 -17.30
C ALA A 144 -8.29 24.36 -17.63
N ARG A 145 -8.97 24.92 -16.62
CA ARG A 145 -10.20 25.71 -16.80
C ARG A 145 -9.93 27.00 -17.55
N ALA A 146 -8.87 27.73 -17.17
CA ALA A 146 -8.47 28.96 -17.85
C ALA A 146 -8.05 28.74 -19.32
N SER A 147 -7.57 27.54 -19.64
CA SER A 147 -7.09 27.17 -20.97
C SER A 147 -8.16 26.48 -21.83
N GLY A 148 -9.37 26.27 -21.32
CA GLY A 148 -10.46 25.58 -22.02
C GLY A 148 -10.21 24.09 -22.24
N MET A 149 -9.38 23.45 -21.39
CA MET A 149 -9.01 22.03 -21.49
C MET A 149 -9.82 21.11 -20.56
N LEU A 150 -10.61 21.66 -19.64
CA LEU A 150 -11.61 20.91 -18.89
C LEU A 150 -12.90 20.82 -19.74
N PRO A 151 -13.54 19.65 -19.87
CA PRO A 151 -14.89 19.60 -20.44
C PRO A 151 -15.79 20.53 -19.64
N GLU A 152 -16.60 21.33 -20.34
CA GLU A 152 -17.64 22.14 -19.69
C GLU A 152 -18.50 21.18 -18.86
N GLU A 153 -18.66 21.47 -17.56
CA GLU A 153 -19.63 20.78 -16.73
C GLU A 153 -20.99 20.96 -17.42
N ASP A 154 -21.53 19.88 -17.99
CA ASP A 154 -22.88 19.88 -18.57
C ASP A 154 -23.83 20.38 -17.46
N PRO A 155 -24.51 21.51 -17.64
CA PRO A 155 -25.46 21.97 -16.64
C PRO A 155 -26.67 21.03 -16.64
N GLU A 156 -26.92 20.37 -15.50
CA GLU A 156 -28.22 19.74 -15.20
C GLU A 156 -29.38 20.75 -15.26
#